data_AF-A0A845GGN9-F1
#
_entry.id   AF-A0A845GGN9-F1
#
_cell.length_a   1.000
_cell.length_b   1.000
_cell.length_c   1.000
_cell.angle_alpha   90.00
_cell.angle_beta   90.00
_cell.angle_gamma   90.00
#
_symmetry.space_group_name_H-M   'P 1'
#
loop_
_entity.id
_entity.type
_entity.pdbx_description
1 polymer ?
#
loop_
_entity_poly.entity_id
_entity_poly.type
_entity_poly.pdbx_seq_one_letter_code
_entity_poly.pdbx_strand_id
1 'polypeptide(L)'
;MNITREHFDGDRLSAMDEIAILVLAIQALRASGEAFEHTEDLEKERTFDTAAPVLKFLEATASSLLKAICQGKTKRALLLAKTRSQSAVTLMALLPSVEALAKQEIAIYKDKDTGGKHVGTSVRDLVLEPLKAMLSVWTVNHV
;
A
#
# COMPACT_ATOMS: atom_id res chain seq x y z
N MET A 1 -21.67 -24.80 -2.34
CA MET A 1 -21.34 -24.28 -1.00
C MET A 1 -20.85 -22.86 -1.19
N ASN A 2 -21.58 -21.86 -0.69
CA ASN A 2 -21.16 -20.46 -0.81
C ASN A 2 -20.26 -20.11 0.36
N ILE A 3 -18.99 -19.83 0.09
CA ILE A 3 -18.05 -19.34 1.10
C ILE A 3 -18.34 -17.86 1.34
N THR A 4 -18.74 -17.52 2.57
CA THR A 4 -19.01 -16.14 3.04
C THR A 4 -17.97 -15.71 4.09
N ARG A 5 -17.92 -14.41 4.46
CA ARG A 5 -16.97 -13.89 5.47
C ARG A 5 -17.06 -14.62 6.82
N GLU A 6 -18.23 -15.13 7.19
CA GLU A 6 -18.46 -15.87 8.44
C GLU A 6 -17.68 -17.19 8.55
N HIS A 7 -17.19 -17.71 7.42
CA HIS A 7 -16.37 -18.93 7.39
C HIS A 7 -14.90 -18.68 7.74
N PHE A 8 -14.50 -17.41 7.94
CA PHE A 8 -13.14 -17.00 8.26
C PHE A 8 -13.07 -16.45 9.68
N ASP A 9 -12.01 -16.80 10.41
CA ASP A 9 -11.71 -16.20 11.70
C ASP A 9 -11.23 -14.74 11.56
N GLY A 10 -11.29 -13.99 12.66
CA GLY A 10 -10.96 -12.57 12.68
C GLY A 10 -9.55 -12.25 12.17
N ASP A 11 -8.57 -13.10 12.47
CA ASP A 11 -7.19 -12.95 11.99
C ASP A 11 -7.12 -13.02 10.46
N ARG A 12 -7.81 -14.00 9.86
CA ARG A 12 -7.88 -14.14 8.40
C ARG A 12 -8.58 -12.96 7.76
N LEU A 13 -9.73 -12.54 8.30
CA LEU A 13 -10.48 -11.41 7.75
C LEU A 13 -9.67 -10.11 7.80
N SER A 14 -9.06 -9.81 8.95
CA SER A 14 -8.20 -8.64 9.11
C SER A 14 -7.02 -8.66 8.12
N ALA A 15 -6.34 -9.80 7.99
CA ALA A 15 -5.22 -9.92 7.05
C ALA A 15 -5.66 -9.86 5.58
N MET A 16 -6.87 -10.33 5.23
CA MET A 16 -7.43 -10.18 3.88
C MET A 16 -7.73 -8.72 3.55
N ASP A 17 -8.28 -7.96 4.50
CA ASP A 17 -8.55 -6.53 4.32
C ASP A 17 -7.22 -5.74 4.17
N GLU A 18 -6.19 -6.08 4.94
CA GLU A 18 -4.82 -5.53 4.80
C GLU A 18 -4.22 -5.85 3.42
N ILE A 19 -4.34 -7.10 2.94
CA ILE A 19 -3.88 -7.50 1.60
C ILE A 19 -4.60 -6.70 0.52
N ALA A 20 -5.92 -6.50 0.65
CA ALA A 20 -6.70 -5.72 -0.31
C ALA A 20 -6.21 -4.28 -0.40
N ILE A 21 -5.92 -3.63 0.73
CA ILE A 21 -5.32 -2.29 0.78
C ILE A 21 -3.98 -2.28 0.05
N LEU A 22 -3.10 -3.23 0.34
CA LEU A 22 -1.78 -3.32 -0.31
C LEU A 22 -1.88 -3.51 -1.82
N VAL A 23 -2.81 -4.36 -2.29
CA VAL A 23 -3.03 -4.59 -3.73
C VAL A 23 -3.56 -3.34 -4.42
N LEU A 24 -4.52 -2.64 -3.81
CA LEU A 24 -5.03 -1.37 -4.35
C LEU A 24 -3.93 -0.31 -4.42
N ALA A 25 -3.09 -0.21 -3.39
CA ALA A 25 -1.95 0.70 -3.36
C ALA A 25 -0.92 0.39 -4.46
N ILE A 26 -0.64 -0.89 -4.71
CA ILE A 26 0.24 -1.33 -5.81
C ILE A 26 -0.35 -0.90 -7.16
N GLN A 27 -1.64 -1.13 -7.38
CA GLN A 27 -2.32 -0.76 -8.63
C GLN A 27 -2.30 0.75 -8.84
N ALA A 28 -2.60 1.55 -7.80
CA ALA A 28 -2.58 3.00 -7.87
C ALA A 28 -1.17 3.54 -8.17
N LEU A 29 -0.13 3.03 -7.50
CA LEU A 29 1.25 3.44 -7.77
C LEU A 29 1.70 3.11 -9.20
N ARG A 30 1.33 1.93 -9.72
CA ARG A 30 1.65 1.54 -11.10
C ARG A 30 0.92 2.41 -12.13
N ALA A 31 -0.38 2.67 -11.92
CA ALA A 31 -1.16 3.56 -12.77
C ALA A 31 -0.64 5.01 -12.72
N SER A 32 -0.18 5.46 -11.56
CA SER A 32 0.49 6.76 -11.42
C SER A 32 1.81 6.79 -12.20
N GLY A 33 2.53 5.66 -12.26
CA GLY A 33 3.69 5.46 -13.13
C GLY A 33 3.45 5.92 -14.57
N GLU A 34 2.32 5.55 -15.16
CA GLU A 34 1.93 5.97 -16.52
C GLU A 34 1.75 7.51 -16.61
N ALA A 35 1.22 8.14 -15.56
CA ALA A 35 1.10 9.60 -15.50
C ALA A 35 2.45 10.31 -15.39
N PHE A 36 3.42 9.69 -14.70
CA PHE A 36 4.80 10.15 -14.56
C PHE A 36 5.65 9.91 -15.82
N GLU A 37 5.23 9.02 -16.73
CA GLU A 37 5.92 8.87 -18.02
C GLU A 37 5.81 10.11 -18.92
N HIS A 38 4.83 10.97 -18.65
CA HIS A 38 4.55 12.20 -19.37
C HIS A 38 5.07 13.48 -18.68
N THR A 39 6.01 13.34 -17.74
CA THR A 39 6.79 14.45 -17.15
C THR A 39 8.20 14.51 -17.75
N GLU A 40 8.88 15.66 -17.62
CA GLU A 40 10.26 15.83 -18.09
C GLU A 40 11.18 14.70 -17.56
N ASP A 41 12.15 14.27 -18.38
CA ASP A 41 12.94 13.05 -18.14
C ASP A 41 13.62 13.01 -16.75
N LEU A 42 14.10 14.15 -16.23
CA LEU A 42 14.72 14.26 -14.91
C LEU A 42 13.73 14.06 -13.74
N GLU A 43 12.48 14.51 -13.90
CA GLU A 43 11.43 14.28 -12.89
C GLU A 43 10.90 12.85 -12.96
N LYS A 44 10.87 12.27 -14.17
CA LYS A 44 10.50 10.87 -14.40
C LYS A 44 11.46 9.92 -13.67
N GLU A 45 12.77 10.04 -13.87
CA GLU A 45 13.78 9.17 -13.20
C GLU A 45 13.64 9.21 -11.67
N ARG A 46 13.57 10.41 -11.09
CA ARG A 46 13.39 10.59 -9.64
C ARG A 46 12.12 9.95 -9.09
N THR A 47 11.05 9.94 -9.88
CA THR A 47 9.77 9.35 -9.49
C THR A 47 9.87 7.82 -9.44
N PHE A 48 10.45 7.21 -10.47
CA PHE A 48 10.65 5.76 -10.52
C PHE A 48 11.57 5.28 -9.39
N ASP A 49 12.66 5.99 -9.13
CA ASP A 49 13.58 5.69 -8.02
C ASP A 49 12.89 5.76 -6.66
N THR A 50 11.93 6.67 -6.50
CA THR A 50 11.17 6.84 -5.25
C THR A 50 10.06 5.79 -5.12
N ALA A 51 9.38 5.43 -6.21
CA ALA A 51 8.26 4.50 -6.22
C ALA A 51 8.70 3.02 -6.15
N ALA A 52 9.84 2.65 -6.74
CA ALA A 52 10.28 1.26 -6.80
C ALA A 52 10.50 0.61 -5.42
N PRO A 53 11.16 1.26 -4.43
CA PRO A 53 11.27 0.74 -3.07
C PRO A 53 9.92 0.54 -2.39
N VAL A 54 8.97 1.46 -2.62
CA VAL A 54 7.61 1.39 -2.07
C VAL A 54 6.87 0.20 -2.67
N LEU A 55 6.85 0.06 -3.99
CA LEU A 55 6.20 -1.07 -4.68
C LEU A 55 6.75 -2.41 -4.21
N LYS A 56 8.08 -2.54 -4.15
CA LYS A 56 8.75 -3.76 -3.68
C LYS A 56 8.35 -4.12 -2.25
N PHE A 57 8.26 -3.11 -1.37
CA PHE A 57 7.80 -3.30 0.00
C PHE A 57 6.34 -3.80 0.04
N LEU A 58 5.42 -3.13 -0.66
CA LEU A 58 4.01 -3.49 -0.65
C LEU A 58 3.78 -4.93 -1.15
N GLU A 59 4.45 -5.31 -2.24
CA GLU A 59 4.37 -6.67 -2.80
C GLU A 59 4.90 -7.73 -1.82
N ALA A 60 6.04 -7.46 -1.19
CA ALA A 60 6.65 -8.37 -0.23
C ALA A 60 5.79 -8.55 1.03
N THR A 61 5.20 -7.46 1.53
CA THR A 61 4.30 -7.49 2.69
C THR A 61 3.00 -8.21 2.36
N ALA A 62 2.37 -7.93 1.22
CA ALA A 62 1.15 -8.63 0.78
C ALA A 62 1.39 -10.15 0.64
N SER A 63 2.52 -10.53 0.01
CA SER A 63 2.92 -11.93 -0.12
C SER A 63 3.14 -12.61 1.24
N SER A 64 3.74 -11.90 2.19
CA SER A 64 4.01 -12.43 3.53
C SER A 64 2.72 -12.62 4.34
N LEU A 65 1.79 -11.67 4.29
CA LEU A 65 0.47 -11.79 4.91
C LEU A 65 -0.32 -12.95 4.29
N LEU A 66 -0.30 -13.09 2.96
CA LEU A 66 -0.95 -14.19 2.25
C LEU A 66 -0.39 -15.55 2.69
N LYS A 67 0.93 -15.68 2.81
CA LYS A 67 1.57 -16.91 3.29
C LYS A 67 1.19 -17.22 4.75
N ALA A 68 1.06 -16.19 5.59
CA ALA A 68 0.69 -16.33 6.99
C ALA A 68 -0.75 -16.84 7.14
N ILE A 69 -1.73 -16.30 6.41
CA ILE A 69 -3.14 -16.70 6.53
C ILE A 69 -3.41 -18.15 6.11
N CYS A 70 -2.57 -18.70 5.23
CA CYS A 70 -2.61 -20.09 4.79
C CYS A 70 -2.05 -21.09 5.83
N GLN A 71 -1.45 -20.62 6.93
CA GLN A 71 -0.96 -21.50 7.98
C GLN A 71 -2.08 -21.92 8.96
N GLY A 72 -1.80 -22.95 9.77
CA GLY A 72 -2.65 -23.33 10.89
C GLY A 72 -2.76 -22.23 11.95
N LYS A 73 -3.86 -22.22 12.72
CA LYS A 73 -4.29 -21.13 13.62
C LYS A 73 -3.17 -20.53 14.46
N THR A 74 -2.45 -21.33 15.24
CA THR A 74 -1.38 -20.86 16.13
C THR A 74 -0.21 -20.23 15.37
N LYS A 75 0.24 -20.88 14.30
CA LYS A 75 1.37 -20.39 13.48
C LYS A 75 0.99 -19.13 12.71
N ARG A 76 -0.25 -19.03 12.24
CA ARG A 76 -0.78 -17.85 11.55
C ARG A 76 -0.71 -16.61 12.44
N ALA A 77 -1.25 -16.67 13.66
CA ALA A 77 -1.26 -15.52 14.56
C ALA A 77 0.17 -14.98 14.81
N LEU A 78 1.12 -15.88 15.07
CA LEU A 78 2.52 -15.53 15.26
C LEU A 78 3.14 -14.88 14.01
N LEU A 79 2.89 -15.45 12.83
CA LEU A 79 3.44 -14.91 11.58
C LEU A 79 2.81 -13.57 11.21
N LEU A 80 1.49 -13.39 11.41
CA LEU A 80 0.83 -12.12 11.18
C LEU A 80 1.40 -11.03 12.08
N ALA A 81 1.52 -11.29 13.40
CA ALA A 81 2.12 -10.34 14.33
C ALA A 81 3.57 -9.98 13.93
N LYS A 82 4.37 -10.97 13.55
CA LYS A 82 5.74 -10.75 13.08
C LYS A 82 5.78 -9.92 11.80
N THR A 83 4.98 -10.27 10.80
CA THR A 83 4.92 -9.53 9.52
C THR A 83 4.48 -8.09 9.73
N ARG A 84 3.47 -7.84 10.58
CA ARG A 84 2.99 -6.49 10.91
C ARG A 84 4.06 -5.66 11.59
N SER A 85 4.69 -6.20 12.64
CA SER A 85 5.76 -5.51 13.37
C SER A 85 6.94 -5.14 12.46
N GLN A 86 7.43 -6.10 11.65
CA GLN A 86 8.53 -5.86 10.71
C GLN A 86 8.12 -4.86 9.61
N SER A 87 6.91 -4.98 9.09
CA SER A 87 6.42 -4.09 8.02
C SER A 87 6.14 -2.68 8.52
N ALA A 88 5.71 -2.51 9.78
CA ALA A 88 5.47 -1.21 10.38
C ALA A 88 6.77 -0.38 10.44
N VAL A 89 7.88 -0.99 10.81
CA VAL A 89 9.20 -0.32 10.85
C VAL A 89 9.60 0.18 9.45
N THR A 90 9.52 -0.70 8.45
CA THR A 90 9.85 -0.33 7.07
C THR A 90 8.88 0.71 6.51
N LEU A 91 7.59 0.59 6.79
CA LEU A 91 6.57 1.53 6.33
C LEU A 91 6.77 2.92 6.92
N MET A 92 7.15 3.04 8.20
CA MET A 92 7.51 4.33 8.80
C MET A 92 8.66 5.01 8.04
N ALA A 93 9.67 4.26 7.63
CA ALA A 93 10.81 4.79 6.88
C ALA A 93 10.44 5.19 5.44
N LEU A 94 9.49 4.48 4.82
CA LEU A 94 9.05 4.73 3.44
C LEU A 94 7.93 5.78 3.33
N LEU A 95 7.23 6.09 4.42
CA LEU A 95 6.11 7.03 4.42
C LEU A 95 6.44 8.40 3.80
N PRO A 96 7.61 9.03 4.11
CA PRO A 96 8.00 10.28 3.48
C PRO A 96 8.13 10.19 1.95
N SER A 97 8.60 9.05 1.42
CA SER A 97 8.67 8.80 -0.02
C SER A 97 7.28 8.73 -0.65
N VAL A 98 6.33 8.07 0.02
CA VAL A 98 4.93 8.03 -0.43
C VAL A 98 4.30 9.43 -0.40
N GLU A 99 4.60 10.24 0.61
CA GLU A 99 4.14 11.63 0.68
C GLU A 99 4.72 12.50 -0.44
N ALA A 100 5.99 12.28 -0.81
CA ALA A 100 6.61 12.97 -1.93
C ALA A 100 5.93 12.61 -3.26
N LEU A 101 5.69 11.31 -3.51
CA LEU A 101 4.97 10.85 -4.70
C LEU A 101 3.56 11.45 -4.79
N ALA A 102 2.82 11.49 -3.68
CA ALA A 102 1.49 12.10 -3.66
C ALA A 102 1.52 13.60 -3.97
N LYS A 103 2.51 14.34 -3.47
CA LYS A 103 2.68 15.77 -3.77
C LYS A 103 3.02 16.00 -5.23
N GLN A 104 3.88 15.17 -5.80
CA GLN A 104 4.31 15.27 -7.19
C GLN A 104 3.15 14.95 -8.15
N GLU A 105 2.37 13.91 -7.88
CA GLU A 105 1.16 13.61 -8.63
C GLU A 105 0.21 14.83 -8.68
N ILE A 106 -0.03 15.46 -7.53
CA ILE A 106 -0.87 16.67 -7.44
C ILE A 106 -0.30 17.83 -8.27
N ALA A 107 1.02 18.02 -8.27
CA ALA A 107 1.66 19.09 -9.04
C ALA A 107 1.47 18.89 -10.55
N ILE A 108 1.72 17.67 -11.04
CA ILE A 108 1.58 17.31 -12.47
C ILE A 108 0.16 17.57 -12.97
N TYR A 109 -0.85 17.24 -12.15
CA TYR A 109 -2.25 17.42 -12.52
C TYR A 109 -2.81 18.82 -12.27
N LYS A 110 -2.12 19.67 -11.50
CA LYS A 110 -2.47 21.10 -11.42
C LYS A 110 -2.02 21.86 -12.66
N ASP A 111 -0.88 21.46 -13.25
CA ASP A 111 -0.31 22.11 -14.42
C ASP A 111 -0.95 21.65 -15.74
N LYS A 112 -1.50 20.44 -15.76
CA LYS A 112 -2.31 19.92 -16.87
C LYS A 112 -3.77 20.22 -16.57
N ASP A 113 -4.39 21.15 -17.30
CA ASP A 113 -5.81 21.56 -17.17
C ASP A 113 -6.79 20.40 -17.51
N THR A 114 -6.78 19.31 -16.72
CA THR A 114 -7.41 18.01 -17.02
C THR A 114 -8.87 17.91 -16.62
N GLY A 115 -9.54 19.03 -16.31
CA GLY A 115 -11.01 19.07 -16.21
C GLY A 115 -11.63 18.03 -15.27
N GLY A 116 -10.98 17.73 -14.13
CA GLY A 116 -11.58 16.97 -13.03
C GLY A 116 -11.69 15.45 -13.20
N LYS A 117 -11.04 14.82 -14.18
CA LYS A 117 -11.03 13.34 -14.32
C LYS A 117 -9.97 12.66 -13.43
N HIS A 118 -10.02 12.86 -12.12
CA HIS A 118 -9.19 12.08 -11.16
C HIS A 118 -10.01 11.37 -10.08
N VAL A 119 -11.17 10.86 -10.47
CA VAL A 119 -11.92 9.95 -9.60
C VAL A 119 -11.32 8.55 -9.74
N GLY A 120 -10.47 8.16 -8.78
CA GLY A 120 -10.17 6.74 -8.54
C GLY A 120 -8.73 6.24 -8.68
N THR A 121 -7.70 7.11 -8.78
CA THR A 121 -6.29 6.66 -8.89
C THR A 121 -5.27 7.46 -8.07
N SER A 122 -5.68 8.40 -7.21
CA SER A 122 -4.69 9.24 -6.50
C SER A 122 -3.80 8.44 -5.55
N VAL A 123 -2.49 8.66 -5.66
CA VAL A 123 -1.49 8.19 -4.70
C VAL A 123 -1.83 8.64 -3.28
N ARG A 124 -2.44 9.83 -3.11
CA ARG A 124 -2.86 10.27 -1.78
C ARG A 124 -3.93 9.35 -1.18
N ASP A 125 -5.04 9.20 -1.89
CA ASP A 125 -6.25 8.58 -1.33
C ASP A 125 -6.18 7.04 -1.34
N LEU A 126 -5.43 6.46 -2.28
CA LEU A 126 -5.34 5.00 -2.45
C LEU A 126 -4.04 4.39 -1.95
N VAL A 127 -3.03 5.21 -1.65
CA VAL A 127 -1.73 4.75 -1.15
C VAL A 127 -1.44 5.39 0.20
N LEU A 128 -1.26 6.70 0.26
CA LEU A 128 -0.78 7.38 1.47
C LEU A 128 -1.73 7.22 2.67
N GLU A 129 -2.99 7.63 2.54
CA GLU A 129 -3.94 7.60 3.64
C GLU A 129 -4.25 6.17 4.13
N PRO A 130 -4.48 5.18 3.24
CA PRO A 130 -4.64 3.80 3.67
C PRO A 130 -3.40 3.22 4.36
N LEU A 131 -2.20 3.53 3.88
CA LEU A 131 -0.96 3.08 4.52
C LEU A 131 -0.76 3.73 5.90
N LYS A 132 -1.13 5.00 6.09
CA LYS A 132 -1.15 5.67 7.40
C LYS A 132 -2.11 5.00 8.37
N ALA A 133 -3.33 4.71 7.92
CA ALA A 133 -4.33 4.03 8.73
C ALA A 133 -3.85 2.63 9.14
N MET A 134 -3.31 1.88 8.20
CA MET A 134 -2.77 0.53 8.45
C MET A 134 -1.57 0.57 9.41
N LEU A 135 -0.66 1.53 9.24
CA LEU A 135 0.46 1.74 10.15
C LEU A 135 -0.02 2.03 11.58
N SER A 136 -1.02 2.89 11.74
CA SER A 136 -1.61 3.19 13.06
C SER A 136 -2.18 1.95 13.72
N VAL A 137 -2.84 1.07 12.97
CA VAL A 137 -3.37 -0.20 13.51
C VAL A 137 -2.23 -1.14 13.91
N TRP A 138 -1.17 -1.21 13.12
CA TRP A 138 -0.03 -2.09 13.41
C TRP A 138 0.78 -1.62 14.61
N THR A 139 0.89 -0.31 14.85
CA THR A 139 1.67 0.21 15.99
C THR A 139 0.89 0.20 17.31
N VAL A 140 -0.43 0.41 17.28
CA VAL A 140 -1.27 0.41 18.49
C VAL A 140 -1.43 -0.99 19.09
N ASN A 141 -1.48 -2.04 18.27
CA ASN A 141 -1.63 -3.43 18.74
C ASN A 141 -0.34 -4.06 19.28
N HIS A 142 0.70 -3.26 19.54
CA HIS A 142 2.01 -3.68 20.05
C HIS A 142 2.45 -2.95 21.33
N VAL A 143 1.53 -2.28 22.03
CA VAL A 143 1.72 -1.74 23.40
C VAL A 143 0.91 -2.54 24.40
#